data_AF-A0A512BE02-F1
#
_entry.id   AF-A0A512BE02-F1
#
_cell.length_a   1.000
_cell.length_b   1.000
_cell.length_c   1.000
_cell.angle_alpha   90.00
_cell.angle_beta   90.00
_cell.angle_gamma   90.00
#
_symmetry.space_group_name_H-M   'P 1'
#
loop_
_entity.id
_entity.type
_entity.pdbx_description
1 polymer ?
#
loop_
_entity_poly.entity_id
_entity_poly.type
_entity_poly.pdbx_seq_one_letter_code
_entity_poly.pdbx_strand_id
1 'polypeptide(L)' 'MTTTYHISTDELNEDFLQKLKHAFGKKQLLITVEEDDDDTFFLLSTKDNRDKFKQSLSELKGGDLVSITPDELRK' A
#
# COMPACT_ATOMS: atom_id res chain seq x y z
N MET A 1 6.01 -14.27 14.30
CA MET A 1 5.24 -13.02 14.18
C MET A 1 6.04 -12.11 13.27
N THR A 2 5.42 -11.62 12.21
CA THR A 2 6.04 -10.73 11.23
C THR A 2 5.46 -9.34 11.43
N THR A 3 6.31 -8.31 11.47
CA THR A 3 5.90 -6.91 11.59
C THR A 3 6.51 -6.15 10.43
N THR A 4 5.67 -5.51 9.63
CA THR A 4 6.08 -4.70 8.48
C THR A 4 5.87 -3.23 8.82
N TYR A 5 6.86 -2.39 8.51
CA TYR A 5 6.79 -0.94 8.65
C TYR A 5 6.93 -0.33 7.25
N HIS A 6 5.94 0.45 6.81
CA HIS A 6 6.07 1.32 5.63
C HIS A 6 6.53 2.68 6.15
N ILE A 7 7.77 3.03 5.83
CA ILE A 7 8.42 4.27 6.28
C ILE A 7 9.24 4.85 5.14
N SER A 8 9.37 6.17 5.13
CA SER A 8 10.28 6.87 4.22
C SER A 8 11.74 6.76 4.69
N THR A 9 12.69 7.10 3.80
CA THR A 9 14.11 7.10 4.13
C THR A 9 14.47 8.06 5.27
N ASP A 10 13.74 9.17 5.40
CA ASP A 10 13.98 10.19 6.42
C ASP A 10 13.57 9.72 7.83
N GLU A 11 12.67 8.75 7.90
CA GLU A 11 12.21 8.14 9.14
C GLU A 11 13.14 6.99 9.60
N LEU A 12 13.99 6.47 8.71
CA LEU A 12 15.00 5.47 9.03
C LEU A 12 16.21 6.13 9.72
N ASN A 13 16.02 6.53 10.98
CA ASN A 13 17.02 7.23 11.78
C ASN A 13 17.39 6.48 13.08
N GLU A 14 18.31 7.06 13.86
CA GLU A 14 18.80 6.45 15.10
C GLU A 14 17.68 6.20 16.12
N ASP A 15 16.71 7.10 16.25
CA ASP A 15 15.59 6.94 17.17
C ASP A 15 14.71 5.74 16.77
N PHE A 16 14.43 5.57 15.48
CA PHE A 16 13.75 4.39 14.96
C PHE A 16 14.51 3.10 15.31
N LEU A 17 15.83 3.08 15.09
CA LEU A 17 16.67 1.91 15.42
C LEU A 17 16.67 1.58 16.91
N GLN A 18 16.63 2.59 17.79
CA GLN A 18 16.53 2.35 19.24
C GLN A 18 15.17 1.76 19.61
N LYS A 19 14.08 2.27 19.04
CA LYS A 19 12.73 1.74 19.24
C LYS A 19 12.61 0.30 18.73
N LEU A 20 13.18 0.00 17.57
CA LEU A 20 13.21 -1.35 17.00
C LEU A 20 13.96 -2.32 17.93
N LYS A 21 15.12 -1.93 18.45
CA LYS A 21 15.88 -2.73 19.44
C LYS A 21 15.07 -2.94 20.72
N HIS A 22 14.37 -1.93 21.20
CA HIS A 22 13.55 -2.04 22.42
C HIS A 22 12.37 -3.00 22.21
N ALA A 23 11.70 -2.93 21.06
CA ALA A 23 10.53 -3.76 20.74
C ALA A 23 10.88 -5.26 20.60
N PHE A 24 12.04 -5.59 20.01
CA PHE A 24 12.41 -6.98 19.72
C PHE A 24 13.51 -7.55 20.64
N GLY A 25 14.17 -6.72 21.45
CA GLY A 25 15.14 -7.13 22.46
C GLY A 25 16.39 -7.81 21.86
N LYS A 26 16.80 -8.95 22.46
CA LYS A 26 18.00 -9.72 22.06
C LYS A 26 17.74 -10.76 20.96
N LYS A 27 16.65 -10.63 20.20
CA LYS A 27 16.33 -11.56 19.11
C LYS A 27 17.16 -11.25 17.87
N GLN A 28 17.45 -12.27 17.06
CA GLN A 28 17.99 -12.04 15.72
C GLN A 28 16.91 -11.45 14.83
N LEU A 29 17.25 -10.40 14.09
CA LEU A 29 16.35 -9.70 13.17
C LEU A 29 16.83 -9.90 11.75
N LEU A 30 15.88 -10.13 10.84
CA LEU A 30 16.08 -10.01 9.40
C LEU A 30 15.41 -8.70 8.97
N ILE A 31 16.15 -7.83 8.29
CA ILE A 31 15.65 -6.57 7.72
C ILE A 31 15.69 -6.72 6.21
N THR A 32 14.54 -6.59 5.56
CA THR A 32 14.43 -6.49 4.10
C THR A 32 14.13 -5.03 3.77
N VAL A 33 14.87 -4.45 2.82
CA VAL A 33 14.65 -3.10 2.30
C VAL A 33 14.32 -3.24 0.83
N GLU A 34 13.14 -2.76 0.46
CA GLU A 34 12.63 -2.74 -0.91
C GLU A 34 12.25 -1.29 -1.21
N GLU A 35 12.40 -0.87 -2.47
CA GLU A 35 11.78 0.37 -2.92
C GLU A 35 10.27 0.14 -2.92
N ASP A 36 9.54 0.91 -2.11
CA ASP A 36 8.09 0.94 -2.16
C ASP A 36 7.70 1.73 -3.42
N ASP A 37 7.54 1.02 -4.53
CA ASP A 37 6.98 1.57 -5.75
C ASP A 37 5.59 2.12 -5.40
N ASP A 38 5.42 3.45 -5.42
CA ASP A 38 4.13 4.09 -5.23
C ASP A 38 3.12 3.45 -6.20
N ASP A 39 2.22 2.61 -5.69
CA ASP A 39 1.20 1.89 -6.47
C ASP A 39 0.41 2.86 -7.35
N THR A 40 0.34 4.14 -6.97
CA THR A 40 -0.24 5.21 -7.77
C THR A 40 0.47 5.39 -9.11
N PHE A 41 1.80 5.32 -9.13
CA PHE A 41 2.58 5.39 -10.36
C PHE A 41 2.25 4.20 -11.26
N PHE A 42 2.13 3.00 -10.71
CA PHE A 42 1.72 1.81 -11.45
C PHE A 42 0.30 1.93 -12.01
N LEU A 43 -0.68 2.33 -11.20
CA LEU A 43 -2.07 2.54 -11.61
C LEU A 43 -2.22 3.62 -12.68
N LEU A 44 -1.35 4.65 -12.67
CA LEU A 44 -1.35 5.73 -13.65
C LEU A 44 -0.37 5.50 -14.81
N SER A 45 0.39 4.40 -14.80
CA SER A 45 1.52 4.17 -15.71
C SER A 45 1.10 4.14 -17.18
N THR A 46 -0.08 3.62 -17.49
CA THR A 46 -0.65 3.59 -18.84
C THR A 46 -1.78 4.60 -18.99
N LYS A 47 -1.98 5.09 -20.23
CA LYS A 47 -3.10 5.98 -20.55
C LYS A 47 -4.44 5.30 -20.26
N ASP A 48 -4.57 4.03 -20.64
CA ASP A 48 -5.81 3.27 -20.47
C ASP A 48 -6.15 3.05 -18.99
N ASN A 49 -5.17 2.72 -18.14
CA ASN A 49 -5.40 2.56 -16.70
C ASN A 49 -5.77 3.89 -16.04
N ARG A 50 -5.09 4.97 -16.45
CA ARG A 50 -5.36 6.33 -15.97
C ARG A 50 -6.77 6.80 -16.33
N ASP A 51 -7.22 6.54 -17.55
CA ASP A 51 -8.55 6.95 -18.02
C ASP A 51 -9.65 6.14 -17.30
N LYS A 52 -9.47 4.82 -17.14
CA LYS A 52 -10.38 3.98 -16.35
C LYS A 52 -10.45 4.40 -14.88
N PHE A 53 -9.30 4.66 -14.25
CA PHE A 53 -9.24 5.11 -12.86
C PHE A 53 -9.99 6.45 -12.66
N LYS A 54 -9.78 7.41 -13.57
CA LYS A 54 -10.50 8.69 -13.56
C LYS A 54 -12.00 8.50 -13.79
N GLN A 55 -12.39 7.62 -14.70
CA GLN A 55 -13.78 7.31 -14.97
C GLN A 55 -14.45 6.74 -13.70
N SER A 56 -13.88 5.72 -13.06
CA SER A 56 -14.46 5.13 -11.85
C SER A 56 -14.53 6.12 -10.68
N LEU A 57 -13.57 7.04 -10.57
CA LEU A 57 -13.65 8.13 -9.59
C LEU A 57 -14.80 9.10 -9.89
N SER A 58 -15.08 9.38 -11.16
CA SER A 58 -16.21 10.22 -11.58
C SER A 58 -17.55 9.53 -11.29
N GLU A 59 -17.66 8.24 -11.63
CA GLU A 59 -18.85 7.41 -11.36
C GLU A 59 -19.14 7.33 -9.85
N LEU A 60 -18.10 7.14 -9.03
CA LEU A 60 -18.22 7.15 -7.57
C LEU A 60 -18.74 8.49 -7.03
N LYS A 61 -18.23 9.61 -7.54
CA LYS A 61 -18.67 10.96 -7.13
C LYS A 61 -20.09 11.28 -7.62
N GLY A 62 -20.47 10.74 -8.78
CA GLY A 62 -21.80 10.90 -9.38
C GLY A 62 -22.86 9.99 -8.76
N GLY A 63 -22.46 8.94 -8.05
CA GLY A 63 -23.37 7.93 -7.50
C GLY A 63 -23.75 6.82 -8.50
N ASP A 64 -23.05 6.73 -9.63
CA ASP A 64 -23.25 5.71 -10.67
C ASP A 64 -22.57 4.40 -10.26
N LEU A 65 -23.16 3.72 -9.26
CA LEU A 65 -22.58 2.51 -8.65
C LEU A 65 -23.42 1.27 -8.91
N VAL A 66 -22.74 0.14 -9.09
CA VAL A 66 -23.36 -1.18 -9.13
C VAL A 66 -23.06 -1.90 -7.82
N SER A 67 -24.10 -2.24 -7.06
CA SER A 67 -23.97 -3.06 -5.85
C SER A 67 -24.00 -4.53 -6.22
N ILE A 68 -22.94 -5.25 -5.89
CA ILE A 68 -22.83 -6.69 -6.13
C ILE A 68 -22.24 -7.35 -4.89
N THR A 69 -22.78 -8.52 -4.55
CA THR A 69 -22.26 -9.38 -3.49
C THR A 69 -21.15 -10.30 -4.03
N PRO A 70 -20.21 -10.74 -3.19
CA PRO A 70 -19.15 -11.66 -3.63
C PRO A 70 -19.66 -12.97 -4.26
N ASP A 71 -20.84 -13.45 -3.86
CA ASP A 71 -21.42 -14.67 -4.42
C ASP A 71 -21.99 -14.47 -5.82
N GLU A 72 -22.44 -13.25 -6.16
CA GLU A 72 -22.90 -12.91 -7.51
C GLU A 72 -21.74 -12.83 -8.52
N LEU A 73 -20.50 -12.61 -8.06
CA LEU A 73 -19.28 -12.55 -8.88
C LEU A 73 -18.71 -13.93 -9.24
N ARG A 74 -19.16 -15.01 -8.60
CA ARG A 74 -18.61 -16.38 -8.77
C ARG A 74 -19.25 -17.18 -9.92
N LYS A 75 -20.01 -16.55 -10.80
CA LYS A 75 -20.72 -17.20 -11.92
C LYS A 75 -19.80 -17.59 -13.07
#